data_AF-A0A388Q9U0-F1
#
_entry.id   AF-A0A388Q9U0-F1
#
_cell.length_a   1.000
_cell.length_b   1.000
_cell.length_c   1.000
_cell.angle_alpha   90.00
_cell.angle_beta   90.00
_cell.angle_gamma   90.00
#
_symmetry.space_group_name_H-M   'P 1'
#
loop_
_entity.id
_entity.type
_entity.pdbx_description
1 polymer ?
#
loop_
_entity_poly.entity_id
_entity_poly.type
_entity_poly.pdbx_seq_one_letter_code
_entity_poly.pdbx_strand_id
1 'polypeptide(L)' 'MKWCRACIQPNTRPGIVLGGDGICNACNNSRRKMIEIDWGARAQAFQRVIENAMLRSNRLTALFQ' A
#
# COMPACT_ATOMS: atom_id res chain seq x y z
N MET A 1 25.39 15.31 2.32
CA MET A 1 24.19 14.57 1.84
C MET A 1 24.35 13.10 2.19
N LYS A 2 23.28 12.41 2.58
CA LYS A 2 23.27 10.98 2.91
C LYS A 2 22.26 10.26 2.04
N TRP A 3 22.46 8.96 1.83
CA TRP A 3 21.63 8.14 0.94
C TRP A 3 21.10 6.93 1.68
N CYS A 4 19.86 6.54 1.38
CA CYS A 4 19.29 5.30 1.90
C CYS A 4 20.11 4.11 1.37
N ARG A 5 20.56 3.23 2.27
CA ARG A 5 21.35 2.04 1.91
C ARG A 5 20.56 1.02 1.08
N ALA A 6 19.23 1.04 1.15
CA ALA A 6 18.37 0.08 0.45
C ALA A 6 17.84 0.54 -0.91
N CYS A 7 17.68 1.84 -1.14
CA CYS A 7 17.00 2.35 -2.35
C CYS A 7 17.67 3.55 -3.02
N ILE A 8 18.83 4.01 -2.52
CA ILE A 8 19.61 5.09 -3.12
C ILE A 8 18.79 6.39 -3.24
N GLN A 9 17.79 6.59 -2.39
CA GLN A 9 17.13 7.89 -2.27
C GLN A 9 17.95 8.80 -1.36
N PRO A 10 18.17 10.07 -1.74
CA PRO A 10 18.91 11.02 -0.91
C PRO A 10 18.03 11.50 0.24
N ASN A 11 18.67 11.89 1.35
CA ASN A 11 18.01 12.48 2.50
C ASN A 11 17.47 13.90 2.26
N THR A 12 17.72 14.48 1.08
CA THR A 12 17.18 15.77 0.65
C THR A 12 15.84 15.64 -0.08
N ARG A 13 15.40 14.41 -0.39
CA ARG A 13 14.07 14.19 -0.98
C ARG A 13 13.00 14.57 0.06
N PRO A 14 12.04 15.45 -0.27
CA PRO A 14 10.97 15.83 0.64
C PRO A 14 10.23 14.61 1.20
N GLY A 15 10.00 14.59 2.52
CA GLY A 15 9.33 13.50 3.23
C GLY A 15 10.19 12.25 3.50
N ILE A 16 11.47 12.23 3.10
CA ILE A 16 12.41 11.15 3.43
C ILE A 16 13.16 11.46 4.72
N VAL A 17 13.09 10.52 5.66
CA VAL A 17 13.87 10.53 6.91
C VAL A 17 14.71 9.26 6.94
N LEU A 18 16.03 9.41 7.08
CA LEU A 18 16.94 8.27 7.27
C LEU A 18 17.00 7.90 8.75
N GLY A 19 16.80 6.63 9.06
CA GLY A 19 17.04 6.07 10.40
C GLY A 19 18.53 5.96 10.72
N GLY A 20 18.83 5.63 11.99
CA GLY A 20 20.20 5.39 12.45
C GLY A 20 20.88 4.19 11.76
N ASP A 21 20.09 3.25 11.25
CA ASP A 21 20.49 2.12 10.43
C ASP A 21 20.87 2.49 8.98
N GLY A 22 20.58 3.74 8.57
CA GLY A 22 20.77 4.22 7.21
C GLY A 22 19.65 3.82 6.24
N ILE A 23 18.51 3.33 6.74
CA ILE A 23 17.33 2.97 5.93
C ILE A 23 16.30 4.09 6.04
N CYS A 24 15.67 4.48 4.92
CA CYS A 24 14.66 5.50 4.95
C CYS A 24 13.31 4.99 5.49
N ASN A 25 12.53 5.90 6.07
CA ASN A 25 11.15 5.70 6.48
C ASN A 25 10.27 5.02 5.41
N ALA A 26 10.45 5.38 4.13
CA ALA A 26 9.69 4.78 3.03
C ALA A 26 10.02 3.29 2.84
N CYS A 27 11.30 2.91 2.90
CA CYS A 27 11.72 1.50 2.83
C CYS A 27 11.21 0.71 4.03
N ASN A 28 11.31 1.27 5.24
CA ASN A 28 10.79 0.63 6.44
C ASN A 28 9.27 0.43 6.37
N ASN A 29 8.51 1.44 5.93
CA ASN A 29 7.08 1.32 5.73
C ASN A 29 6.71 0.27 4.67
N SER A 30 7.45 0.23 3.56
CA SER A 30 7.26 -0.79 2.52
C SER A 30 7.45 -2.20 3.06
N ARG A 31 8.54 -2.44 3.81
CA ARG A 31 8.81 -3.72 4.47
C ARG A 31 7.71 -4.09 5.46
N ARG A 32 7.31 -3.16 6.33
CA ARG A 32 6.23 -3.38 7.29
C ARG A 32 4.94 -3.80 6.60
N LYS A 33 4.56 -3.14 5.50
CA LYS A 33 3.39 -3.51 4.70
C LYS A 33 3.47 -4.92 4.12
N MET A 34 4.66 -5.44 3.81
CA MET A 34 4.82 -6.80 3.30
C MET A 34 4.74 -7.87 4.41
N ILE A 35 5.09 -7.52 5.65
CA ILE A 35 5.18 -8.47 6.77
C ILE A 35 3.92 -8.43 7.65
N GLU A 36 3.38 -7.24 7.90
CA GLU A 36 2.29 -7.02 8.87
C GLU A 36 0.89 -7.07 8.23
N ILE A 37 0.78 -6.89 6.91
CA ILE A 37 -0.53 -6.84 6.23
C ILE A 37 -0.80 -8.17 5.53
N ASP A 38 -1.88 -8.83 5.95
CA ASP A 38 -2.47 -9.92 5.17
C ASP A 38 -3.19 -9.35 3.93
N TRP A 39 -2.49 -9.37 2.80
CA TRP A 39 -3.02 -8.90 1.52
C TRP A 39 -4.14 -9.80 0.98
N GLY A 40 -4.18 -11.08 1.36
CA GLY A 40 -5.26 -12.00 1.00
C GLY A 40 -6.57 -11.60 1.69
N ALA A 41 -6.51 -11.38 3.00
CA ALA A 41 -7.66 -10.89 3.77
C ALA A 41 -8.13 -9.50 3.27
N ARG A 42 -7.20 -8.61 2.91
CA ARG A 42 -7.52 -7.30 2.32
C ARG A 42 -8.21 -7.44 0.96
N ALA A 43 -7.76 -8.36 0.11
CA ALA A 43 -8.41 -8.63 -1.18
C ALA A 43 -9.84 -9.15 -0.99
N GLN A 44 -10.05 -10.09 -0.07
CA GLN A 44 -11.39 -10.59 0.25
C GLN A 44 -12.29 -9.48 0.83
N ALA A 45 -11.76 -8.61 1.68
CA ALA A 45 -12.50 -7.46 2.21
C ALA A 45 -12.90 -6.48 1.09
N PHE A 46 -12.01 -6.23 0.13
CA PHE A 46 -12.30 -5.39 -1.01
C PHE A 46 -13.36 -6.00 -1.93
N GLN A 47 -13.32 -7.31 -2.16
CA GLN A 47 -14.34 -8.02 -2.93
C GLN A 47 -15.76 -7.82 -2.36
N ARG A 48 -15.91 -7.88 -1.03
CA ARG A 48 -17.18 -7.60 -0.36
C ARG A 48 -17.68 -6.17 -0.58
N VAL A 49 -16.76 -5.20 -0.64
CA VAL A 49 -17.10 -3.80 -0.96
C VAL A 49 -17.61 -3.69 -2.40
N ILE A 50 -16.97 -4.38 -3.34
CA ILE A 50 -17.41 -4.42 -4.74
C ILE A 50 -18.81 -5.03 -4.85
N GLU A 51 -19.03 -6.20 -4.24
CA GLU A 51 -20.33 -6.88 -4.23
C GLU A 51 -21.42 -5.97 -3.67
N ASN A 52 -21.17 -5.29 -2.54
CA ASN A 52 -22.11 -4.34 -1.97
C ASN A 52 -22.40 -3.17 -2.91
N ALA A 53 -21.39 -2.61 -3.55
CA ALA A 53 -21.56 -1.50 -4.49
C ALA A 53 -22.34 -1.93 -5.74
N MET A 54 -22.12 -3.15 -6.24
CA MET A 54 -22.85 -3.72 -7.38
C MET A 54 -24.33 -3.92 -7.07
N LEU A 55 -24.66 -4.46 -5.89
CA LEU A 55 -26.06 -4.63 -5.45
C LEU A 55 -26.81 -3.30 -5.36
N ARG A 56 -26.11 -2.22 -5.02
CA ARG A 56 -26.70 -0.89 -4.81
C ARG A 56 -26.70 -0.03 -6.07
N SER A 57 -26.13 -0.51 -7.17
CA SER A 57 -26.04 0.22 -8.42
C SER A 57 -26.97 -0.38 -9.47
N ASN A 58 -28.04 0.33 -9.81
CA ASN A 58 -29.00 -0.06 -10.86
C ASN A 58 -28.35 -0.34 -12.23
N ARG A 59 -27.14 0.21 -12.49
CA ARG A 59 -26.43 0.05 -13.76
C ARG A 59 -25.58 -1.22 -13.82
N LEU A 60 -25.11 -1.72 -12.68
CA LEU A 60 -24.15 -2.84 -12.63
C LEU A 60 -24.84 -4.20 -12.50
N THR A 61 -26.07 -4.25 -11.99
CA THR A 61 -26.85 -5.49 -11.87
C THR A 61 -27.24 -6.08 -13.24
N ALA A 62 -27.37 -5.24 -14.27
CA ALA A 62 -27.79 -5.65 -15.62
C ALA A 62 -26.64 -6.18 -16.51
N LEU A 63 -25.38 -6.12 -16.06
CA LEU A 63 -24.20 -6.52 -16.86
C LEU A 63 -23.72 -7.96 -16.60
N PHE A 64 -24.36 -8.67 -15.67
CA PHE A 64 -23.98 -10.02 -15.25
C PHE A 64 -25.14 -11.04 -15.34
N GLN A 65 -26.16 -10.73 -16.14
CA GLN A 65 -27.28 -11.64 -16.43
C GLN A 65 -27.15 -12.27 -17.81
#